data_AF-A0A2W1BEW9-F1
#
_entry.id   AF-A0A2W1BEW9-F1
#
_cell.length_a   1.000
_cell.length_b   1.000
_cell.length_c   1.000
_cell.angle_alpha   90.00
_cell.angle_beta   90.00
_cell.angle_gamma   90.00
#
_symmetry.space_group_name_H-M   'P 1'
#
loop_
_entity.id
_entity.type
_entity.pdbx_description
1 polymer ?
#
loop_
_entity_poly.entity_id
_entity_poly.type
_entity_poly.pdbx_seq_one_letter_code
_entity_poly.pdbx_strand_id
1 'polypeptide(L)'
;MTPPRVSVVIISEQQAQLLLKSETQAGKGKQPVECGDILNNTGTMEYQPTSRQLSVSFRNMQLRKIKRAEKKGTESVMDEKLTLLFQSQFNVGGGELVFQVWTLSLPVVVIVHGNQEPHGWAT
;
A
#
# COMPACT_ATOMS: atom_id res chain seq x y z
N MET A 1 5.87 -24.39 8.42
CA MET A 1 5.82 -22.91 8.41
C MET A 1 4.62 -22.49 7.60
N THR A 2 3.76 -21.63 8.15
CA THR A 2 2.64 -21.05 7.39
C THR A 2 3.20 -19.90 6.55
N PRO A 3 2.99 -19.87 5.22
CA PRO A 3 3.50 -18.78 4.40
C PRO A 3 2.87 -17.45 4.82
N PRO A 4 3.66 -16.35 4.91
CA PRO A 4 3.13 -15.04 5.26
C PRO A 4 2.05 -14.57 4.30
N ARG A 5 1.01 -13.91 4.83
CA ARG A 5 -0.01 -13.24 4.02
C ARG A 5 0.30 -11.75 3.95
N VAL A 6 0.25 -11.21 2.74
CA VAL A 6 0.45 -9.79 2.45
C VAL A 6 -0.90 -9.16 2.15
N SER A 7 -1.18 -8.02 2.76
CA SER A 7 -2.32 -7.15 2.45
C SER A 7 -1.84 -5.83 1.86
N VAL A 8 -2.63 -5.28 0.95
CA VAL A 8 -2.37 -4.03 0.25
C VAL A 8 -3.49 -3.05 0.54
N VAL A 9 -3.12 -1.83 0.89
CA VAL A 9 -4.06 -0.71 1.04
C VAL A 9 -3.52 0.50 0.29
N ILE A 10 -4.41 1.39 -0.15
CA ILE A 10 -4.01 2.68 -0.72
C ILE A 10 -4.16 3.78 0.34
N ILE A 11 -3.12 4.59 0.49
CA ILE A 11 -3.04 5.66 1.48
C ILE A 11 -2.57 6.96 0.82
N SER A 12 -2.88 8.10 1.44
CA SER A 12 -2.44 9.40 0.97
C SER A 12 -0.96 9.64 1.28
N GLU A 13 -0.34 10.59 0.57
CA GLU A 13 1.02 11.03 0.87
C GLU A 13 1.19 11.46 2.33
N GLN A 14 0.24 12.21 2.88
CA GLN A 14 0.28 12.65 4.28
C GLN A 14 0.34 11.46 5.25
N GLN A 15 -0.45 10.42 4.99
CA GLN A 15 -0.46 9.20 5.80
C GLN A 15 0.86 8.42 5.67
N ALA A 16 1.41 8.34 4.46
CA ALA A 16 2.71 7.69 4.24
C ALA A 16 3.85 8.42 4.97
N GLN A 17 3.86 9.76 4.94
CA GLN A 17 4.83 10.57 5.68
C GLN A 17 4.68 10.38 7.19
N LEU A 18 3.46 10.28 7.72
CA LEU A 18 3.22 10.00 9.14
C LEU A 18 3.68 8.58 9.51
N LEU A 19 3.46 7.59 8.65
CA LEU A 19 3.92 6.21 8.86
C LEU A 19 5.45 6.17 9.00
N LEU A 20 6.18 6.81 8.09
CA LEU A 20 7.65 6.92 8.13
C LEU A 20 8.16 7.64 9.39
N LYS A 21 7.43 8.65 9.88
CA LYS A 21 7.76 9.36 11.13
C LYS A 21 7.40 8.56 12.38
N SER A 22 6.40 7.68 12.31
CA SER A 22 5.97 6.85 13.44
C SER A 22 6.95 5.70 13.72
N GLU A 23 7.72 5.25 12.73
CA GLU A 23 8.82 4.30 12.94
C GLU A 23 9.86 4.81 13.94
N THR A 24 9.99 6.13 14.11
CA THR A 24 10.95 6.75 15.04
C THR A 24 10.45 6.82 16.48
N GLN A 25 9.15 6.58 16.74
CA GLN A 25 8.59 6.56 18.08
C GLN A 25 7.92 5.21 18.36
N ALA A 26 8.56 4.40 19.21
CA ALA A 26 8.21 3.02 19.57
C ALA A 26 6.82 2.87 20.25
N GLY A 27 5.75 3.18 19.53
CA GLY A 27 4.37 3.05 19.97
C GLY A 27 3.53 2.51 18.83
N LYS A 28 2.61 1.59 19.15
CA LYS A 28 1.64 0.98 18.24
C LYS A 28 0.91 2.06 17.43
N GLY A 29 1.46 2.40 16.26
CA GLY A 29 0.90 3.39 15.36
C GLY A 29 -0.49 2.95 14.96
N LYS A 30 -1.45 3.87 15.04
CA LYS A 30 -2.81 3.66 14.54
C LYS A 30 -2.70 3.27 13.06
N GLN A 31 -3.30 2.16 12.66
CA GLN A 31 -3.26 1.71 11.26
C GLN A 31 -3.73 2.86 10.35
N PRO A 32 -3.05 3.11 9.22
CA PRO A 32 -3.44 4.15 8.28
C PRO A 32 -4.91 3.96 7.86
N VAL A 33 -5.64 5.08 7.74
CA VAL A 33 -7.02 5.03 7.26
C VAL A 33 -6.98 4.84 5.75
N GLU A 34 -7.63 3.81 5.24
CA GLU A 34 -7.63 3.52 3.81
C GLU A 34 -8.28 4.65 3.00
N CYS A 35 -7.57 5.13 1.99
CA CYS A 35 -8.05 6.13 1.02
C CYS A 35 -8.90 5.51 -0.09
N GLY A 36 -9.02 4.19 -0.18
CA GLY A 36 -9.76 3.55 -1.26
C GLY A 36 -10.06 2.09 -0.99
N ASP A 37 -11.00 1.56 -1.77
CA ASP A 37 -11.43 0.15 -1.71
C ASP A 37 -10.76 -0.62 -2.86
N ILE A 38 -9.86 -1.55 -2.52
CA ILE A 38 -9.13 -2.37 -3.48
C ILE A 38 -9.60 -3.83 -3.36
N LEU A 39 -10.08 -4.38 -4.46
CA LEU A 39 -10.33 -5.81 -4.58
C LEU A 39 -9.05 -6.61 -4.80
N ASN A 40 -9.09 -7.87 -4.35
CA ASN A 40 -7.99 -8.81 -4.52
C ASN A 40 -6.68 -8.24 -3.96
N ASN A 41 -6.80 -7.49 -2.86
CA ASN A 41 -5.71 -6.77 -2.19
C ASN A 41 -4.95 -7.63 -1.19
N THR A 42 -5.23 -8.93 -1.10
CA THR A 42 -4.48 -9.85 -0.23
C THR A 42 -3.97 -11.03 -1.01
N GLY A 43 -2.75 -11.47 -0.70
CA GLY A 43 -2.10 -12.60 -1.33
C GLY A 43 -1.24 -13.35 -0.33
N THR A 44 -1.13 -14.66 -0.51
CA THR A 44 -0.23 -15.51 0.28
C THR A 44 1.11 -15.60 -0.44
N MET A 45 2.21 -15.41 0.28
CA MET A 45 3.53 -15.59 -0.30
C MET A 45 3.77 -17.06 -0.67
N GLU A 46 4.42 -17.27 -1.81
CA GLU A 46 4.78 -18.56 -2.33
C GLU A 46 6.30 -18.65 -2.46
N TYR A 47 6.86 -19.76 -1.97
CA TYR A 47 8.27 -20.04 -2.11
C TYR A 47 8.52 -20.78 -3.42
N GLN A 48 9.36 -20.22 -4.28
CA GLN A 48 9.77 -20.82 -5.52
C GLN A 48 11.14 -21.50 -5.34
N PRO A 49 11.22 -22.85 -5.30
CA PRO A 49 12.45 -23.55 -4.95
C PRO A 49 13.58 -23.37 -5.96
N THR A 50 13.23 -23.18 -7.24
CA THR A 50 14.20 -23.04 -8.33
C THR A 50 14.98 -21.73 -8.25
N SER A 51 14.30 -20.62 -8.00
CA SER A 51 14.91 -19.28 -7.84
C SER A 51 15.29 -18.96 -6.39
N ARG A 52 14.86 -19.81 -5.43
CA ARG A 52 14.97 -19.58 -3.99
C ARG A 52 14.32 -18.28 -3.52
N GLN A 53 13.26 -17.85 -4.18
CA GLN A 53 12.55 -16.61 -3.88
C GLN A 53 11.27 -16.91 -3.11
N LEU A 54 10.99 -16.11 -2.07
CA LEU A 54 9.69 -16.01 -1.46
C LEU A 54 9.01 -14.76 -2.01
N SER A 55 7.88 -14.93 -2.71
CA SER A 55 7.25 -13.81 -3.41
C SER A 55 5.73 -13.92 -3.39
N VAL A 56 5.04 -12.81 -3.62
CA VAL A 56 3.58 -12.76 -3.82
C VAL A 56 3.30 -11.94 -5.07
N SER A 57 2.31 -12.36 -5.86
CA SER A 57 1.95 -11.68 -7.11
C SER A 57 0.49 -11.22 -7.07
N PHE A 58 0.27 -9.91 -7.20
CA PHE A 58 -1.05 -9.30 -7.23
C PHE A 58 -1.45 -9.01 -8.68
N ARG A 59 -2.01 -10.00 -9.38
CA ARG A 59 -2.34 -9.89 -10.83
C ARG A 59 -3.66 -9.23 -11.13
N ASN A 60 -4.65 -9.41 -10.25
CA ASN A 60 -6.04 -9.01 -10.47
C ASN A 60 -6.49 -7.93 -9.47
N MET A 61 -5.55 -7.14 -8.97
CA MET A 61 -5.85 -6.08 -8.01
C MET A 61 -6.62 -4.94 -8.71
N GLN A 62 -7.72 -4.49 -8.10
CA GLN A 62 -8.59 -3.50 -8.73
C GLN A 62 -9.09 -2.47 -7.73
N LEU A 63 -8.87 -1.19 -8.01
CA LEU A 63 -9.42 -0.08 -7.23
C LEU A 63 -10.89 0.16 -7.61
N ARG A 64 -11.83 -0.05 -6.68
CA ARG A 64 -13.28 0.18 -6.87
C ARG A 64 -13.72 1.58 -6.50
N LYS A 65 -13.17 2.13 -5.42
CA LYS A 65 -13.54 3.44 -4.89
C LYS A 65 -12.31 4.15 -4.38
N ILE A 66 -12.31 5.47 -4.47
CA ILE A 66 -11.28 6.33 -3.91
C ILE A 66 -11.94 7.48 -3.14
N LYS A 67 -11.46 7.73 -1.93
CA LYS A 67 -11.71 8.90 -1.10
C LYS A 67 -10.60 9.89 -1.36
N ARG A 68 -10.98 11.11 -1.71
CA ARG A 68 -10.05 12.20 -2.02
C ARG A 68 -10.07 13.23 -0.91
N ALA A 69 -8.94 13.88 -0.68
CA ALA A 69 -8.92 15.06 0.17
C ALA A 69 -9.81 16.17 -0.42
N GLU A 70 -10.40 17.00 0.44
CA GLU A 70 -11.04 18.23 -0.02
C GLU A 70 -9.97 19.15 -0.61
N LYS A 71 -10.18 19.54 -1.87
CA LYS A 71 -9.26 20.45 -2.57
C LYS A 71 -9.37 21.87 -2.04
N LYS A 72 -8.25 22.58 -2.05
CA LYS A 72 -8.23 24.04 -1.83
C LYS A 72 -7.68 24.75 -3.05
N GLY A 73 -8.38 25.80 -3.50
CA GLY A 73 -7.89 26.68 -4.57
C GLY A 73 -7.79 26.00 -5.94
N THR A 74 -6.63 26.09 -6.59
CA THR A 74 -6.39 25.66 -7.97
C THR A 74 -5.93 24.20 -8.11
N GLU A 75 -5.94 23.43 -7.01
CA GLU A 75 -5.45 22.04 -6.99
C GLU A 75 -6.30 21.11 -7.87
N SER A 76 -5.61 20.30 -8.68
CA SER A 76 -6.21 19.28 -9.52
C SER A 76 -6.38 17.95 -8.76
N VAL A 77 -7.33 17.11 -9.17
CA VAL A 77 -7.47 15.77 -8.54
C VAL A 77 -6.31 14.87 -8.97
N MET A 78 -5.67 15.24 -10.08
CA MET A 78 -4.50 14.55 -10.64
C MET A 78 -3.22 14.89 -9.86
N ASP A 79 -3.21 15.99 -9.10
CA ASP A 79 -2.05 16.40 -8.29
C ASP A 79 -1.96 15.59 -6.98
N GLU A 80 -3.04 14.89 -6.61
CA GLU A 80 -3.10 14.09 -5.39
C GLU A 80 -2.24 12.83 -5.54
N LYS A 81 -1.16 12.80 -4.75
CA LYS A 81 -0.24 11.65 -4.68
C LYS A 81 -0.69 10.66 -3.61
N LEU A 82 -0.84 9.42 -4.01
CA LEU A 82 -1.13 8.29 -3.14
C LEU A 82 0.00 7.26 -3.22
N THR A 83 -0.04 6.24 -2.37
CA THR A 83 0.88 5.10 -2.45
C THR A 83 0.18 3.83 -2.01
N LEU A 84 0.62 2.69 -2.55
CA LEU A 84 0.20 1.38 -2.10
C LEU A 84 1.11 0.95 -0.94
N LEU A 85 0.48 0.69 0.21
CA LEU A 85 1.13 0.15 1.39
C LEU A 85 0.93 -1.37 1.40
N PHE A 86 2.03 -2.10 1.27
CA PHE A 86 2.07 -3.55 1.40
C PHE A 86 2.47 -3.90 2.83
N GLN A 87 1.69 -4.72 3.52
CA GLN A 87 1.93 -5.10 4.92
C GLN A 87 1.88 -6.60 5.08
N SER A 88 2.73 -7.14 5.95
CA SER A 88 2.74 -8.54 6.30
C SER A 88 3.10 -8.71 7.77
N GLN A 89 2.49 -9.69 8.42
CA GLN A 89 2.86 -10.13 9.75
C GLN A 89 3.15 -11.62 9.74
N PHE A 90 4.29 -12.03 10.31
CA PHE A 90 4.67 -13.43 10.36
C PHE A 90 5.55 -13.74 11.57
N ASN A 91 5.60 -15.03 11.93
CA ASN A 91 6.35 -15.51 13.07
C ASN A 91 7.63 -16.23 12.63
N VAL A 92 8.72 -16.02 13.36
CA VAL A 92 10.02 -16.67 13.15
C VAL A 92 10.42 -17.42 14.43
N GLY A 93 11.18 -18.51 14.31
CA GLY A 93 11.70 -19.25 15.47
C GLY A 93 10.62 -20.02 16.24
N GLY A 94 9.65 -20.62 15.57
CA GLY A 94 8.61 -21.42 16.24
C GLY A 94 7.52 -20.60 16.94
N GLY A 95 7.50 -19.27 16.77
CA GLY A 95 6.48 -18.39 17.37
C GLY A 95 7.02 -17.37 18.37
N GLU A 96 8.30 -17.43 18.70
CA GLU A 96 8.93 -16.54 19.69
C GLU A 96 9.03 -15.09 19.21
N LEU A 97 9.27 -14.91 17.91
CA LEU A 97 9.42 -13.59 17.31
C LEU A 97 8.28 -13.33 16.33
N VAL A 98 7.56 -12.22 16.54
CA VAL A 98 6.50 -11.73 15.65
C VAL A 98 7.04 -10.50 14.94
N PHE A 99 7.17 -10.58 13.63
CA PHE A 99 7.58 -9.45 12.80
C PHE A 99 6.37 -8.84 12.12
N GLN A 100 6.29 -7.51 12.16
CA GLN A 100 5.42 -6.71 11.33
C GLN A 100 6.31 -5.94 10.36
N VAL A 101 6.16 -6.22 9.07
CA VAL A 101 6.92 -5.56 8.02
C VAL A 101 5.97 -4.90 7.06
N TRP A 102 6.43 -3.81 6.46
CA TRP A 102 5.69 -3.11 5.44
C TRP A 102 6.63 -2.43 4.45
N THR A 103 6.10 -2.09 3.29
CA THR A 103 6.81 -1.30 2.29
C THR A 103 5.81 -0.46 1.50
N LEU A 104 6.27 0.65 0.93
CA LEU A 104 5.49 1.55 0.11
C LEU A 104 5.87 1.38 -1.35
N SER A 105 4.88 1.42 -2.24
CA SER A 105 5.16 1.61 -3.65
C SER A 105 5.73 3.01 -3.90
N LEU A 106 6.27 3.20 -5.11
CA LEU A 106 6.40 4.55 -5.64
C LEU A 106 5.04 5.28 -5.62
N PRO A 107 5.04 6.63 -5.58
CA PRO A 107 3.81 7.39 -5.65
C PRO A 107 2.97 7.02 -6.87
N VAL A 108 1.65 7.01 -6.69
CA VAL A 108 0.66 6.73 -7.73
C VAL A 108 -0.36 7.85 -7.79
N VAL A 109 -0.83 8.14 -8.99
CA VAL A 109 -1.96 9.05 -9.25
C VAL A 109 -3.16 8.21 -9.68
N VAL A 110 -4.32 8.47 -9.08
CA VAL A 110 -5.56 7.75 -9.40
C VAL A 110 -6.42 8.62 -10.31
N ILE A 111 -6.70 8.12 -11.52
CA ILE A 111 -7.63 8.73 -12.47
C ILE A 111 -8.96 7.98 -12.51
N VAL A 112 -10.05 8.69 -12.82
CA VAL A 112 -11.39 8.11 -12.98
C VAL A 112 -11.87 8.10 -14.44
N HIS A 113 -11.19 8.84 -15.32
CA HIS A 113 -11.51 8.92 -16.74
C HIS A 113 -10.23 9.14 -17.56
N GLY A 114 -10.16 8.58 -18.77
CA GLY A 114 -8.94 8.58 -19.59
C GLY A 114 -8.43 9.97 -19.99
N ASN A 115 -9.32 10.98 -20.05
CA ASN A 115 -8.91 12.37 -20.30
C ASN A 115 -8.00 12.97 -19.20
N GLN A 116 -7.89 12.33 -18.04
CA GLN A 116 -7.01 12.73 -16.95
C GLN A 116 -5.59 12.15 -17.08
N GLU A 117 -5.40 11.13 -17.92
CA GLU A 117 -4.13 10.41 -18.07
C GLU A 117 -2.95 11.33 -18.42
N PRO A 118 -3.05 12.28 -19.39
CA PRO A 118 -1.93 13.15 -19.72
C PRO A 118 -1.45 14.01 -18.54
N HIS A 119 -2.40 14.48 -17.70
CA HIS A 119 -2.07 15.27 -16.52
C HIS A 119 -1.49 14.38 -15.41
N GLY A 120 -2.12 13.23 -15.15
CA GLY A 120 -1.63 12.29 -14.14
C GLY A 120 -0.26 11.69 -14.47
N TRP A 121 0.10 11.59 -15.75
CA TRP A 121 1.44 11.17 -16.18
C TRP A 121 2.52 12.23 -15.93
N ALA A 122 2.14 13.52 -15.92
CA ALA A 122 3.07 14.62 -15.71
C ALA A 122 3.38 14.89 -14.22
N THR A 123 2.56 14.37 -13.31
CA THR A 123 2.61 14.59 -11.84
C THR A 123 3.62 13.69 -11.12
#